data_AF-A0A9X0JK11-F1
#
_entry.id   AF-A0A9X0JK11-F1
#
_cell.length_a   1.000
_cell.length_b   1.000
_cell.length_c   1.000
_cell.angle_alpha   90.00
_cell.angle_beta   90.00
_cell.angle_gamma   90.00
#
_symmetry.space_group_name_H-M   'P 1'
#
loop_
_entity.id
_entity.type
_entity.pdbx_description
1 polymer ?
#
loop_
_entity_poly.entity_id
_entity_poly.type
_entity_poly.pdbx_seq_one_letter_code
_entity_poly.pdbx_strand_id
1 'polypeptide(L)'
;MGHEYKLEFTSETMTWYVLGVLKQSDSCVAADEEFIYLKDQVVKTEAIYDVRMSHEGQRSLWLEVNLKSLALCDVVRAAIGECQFSCLEDGDVDNEVTLSEAFLIRNIAQPERNRWSQ
;
A
#
# COMPACT_ATOMS: atom_id res chain seq x y z
N MET A 1 8.11 14.31 3.86
CA MET A 1 7.77 14.04 2.46
C MET A 1 7.32 12.60 2.42
N GLY A 2 6.11 12.34 1.95
CA GLY A 2 5.61 10.98 1.76
C GLY A 2 6.25 10.35 0.53
N HIS A 3 6.18 9.02 0.44
CA HIS A 3 6.50 8.27 -0.78
C HIS A 3 5.21 7.91 -1.50
N GLU A 4 5.19 8.05 -2.82
CA GLU A 4 3.99 7.80 -3.64
C GLU A 4 4.18 6.55 -4.50
N TYR A 5 3.15 5.73 -4.54
CA TYR A 5 3.15 4.48 -5.30
C TYR A 5 1.83 4.34 -6.03
N LYS A 6 1.84 3.81 -7.24
CA LYS A 6 0.65 3.47 -8.00
C LYS A 6 0.38 1.98 -7.92
N LEU A 7 -0.76 1.61 -7.34
CA LEU A 7 -1.30 0.25 -7.39
C LEU A 7 -2.15 0.13 -8.65
N GLU A 8 -1.70 -0.63 -9.63
CA GLU A 8 -2.48 -0.93 -10.84
C GLU A 8 -3.09 -2.33 -10.76
N PHE A 9 -4.42 -2.40 -10.77
CA PHE A 9 -5.20 -3.63 -10.70
C PHE A 9 -5.59 -4.12 -12.10
N THR A 10 -5.86 -5.42 -12.21
CA THR A 10 -6.31 -6.03 -13.48
C THR A 10 -7.75 -5.67 -13.83
N SER A 11 -8.57 -5.28 -12.86
CA SER A 11 -9.97 -4.88 -13.10
C SER A 11 -10.47 -3.79 -12.15
N GLU A 12 -11.43 -3.00 -12.62
CA GLU A 12 -12.08 -1.95 -11.82
C GLU A 12 -12.82 -2.52 -10.59
N THR A 13 -13.40 -3.71 -10.71
CA THR A 13 -14.07 -4.39 -9.59
C THR A 13 -13.11 -4.65 -8.43
N MET A 14 -11.85 -5.01 -8.71
CA MET A 14 -10.83 -5.20 -7.68
C MET A 14 -10.49 -3.88 -6.99
N THR A 15 -10.31 -2.80 -7.76
CA THR A 15 -10.07 -1.45 -7.22
C THR A 15 -11.14 -1.06 -6.21
N TRP A 16 -12.41 -1.18 -6.59
CA TRP A 16 -13.53 -0.82 -5.72
C TRP A 16 -13.69 -1.75 -4.52
N TYR A 17 -13.40 -3.05 -4.69
CA TYR A 17 -13.38 -4.01 -3.59
C TYR A 17 -12.35 -3.60 -2.53
N VAL A 18 -11.11 -3.33 -2.93
CA VAL A 18 -10.03 -2.92 -2.03
C VAL A 18 -10.40 -1.63 -1.28
N LEU A 19 -10.90 -0.61 -1.99
CA LEU A 19 -11.39 0.62 -1.36
C LEU A 19 -12.50 0.34 -0.33
N GLY A 20 -13.46 -0.51 -0.68
CA GLY A 20 -14.57 -0.89 0.20
C GLY A 20 -14.12 -1.59 1.47
N VAL A 21 -13.11 -2.46 1.39
CA VAL A 21 -12.52 -3.14 2.56
C VAL A 21 -11.75 -2.15 3.42
N LEU A 22 -10.92 -1.29 2.81
CA LEU A 22 -10.14 -0.29 3.55
C LEU A 22 -11.02 0.69 4.32
N LYS A 23 -12.13 1.15 3.72
CA LYS A 23 -13.11 2.05 4.37
C LYS A 23 -13.74 1.43 5.64
N GLN A 24 -13.79 0.11 5.73
CA GLN A 24 -14.36 -0.61 6.87
C GLN A 24 -13.31 -1.00 7.92
N SER A 25 -12.02 -0.75 7.66
CA SER A 25 -10.95 -1.09 8.60
C SER A 25 -10.92 -0.14 9.79
N ASP A 26 -10.53 -0.64 10.96
CA ASP A 26 -10.31 0.18 12.17
C ASP A 26 -9.18 1.22 12.00
N SER A 27 -8.33 1.04 10.98
CA SER A 27 -7.31 2.01 10.60
C SER A 27 -7.86 3.18 9.80
N CYS A 28 -9.06 3.09 9.23
CA CYS A 28 -9.66 4.18 8.46
C CYS A 28 -10.19 5.29 9.39
N VAL A 29 -9.53 6.45 9.35
CA VAL A 29 -9.89 7.61 10.19
C VAL A 29 -10.74 8.64 9.45
N ALA A 30 -10.66 8.65 8.12
CA ALA A 30 -11.51 9.46 7.26
C ALA A 30 -11.58 8.82 5.87
N ALA A 31 -12.73 8.98 5.20
CA ALA A 31 -12.89 8.57 3.81
C ALA A 31 -13.95 9.43 3.13
N ASP A 32 -13.73 9.74 1.86
CA ASP A 32 -14.69 10.38 0.97
C ASP A 32 -14.77 9.62 -0.37
N GLU A 33 -15.26 10.27 -1.42
CA GLU A 33 -15.38 9.67 -2.75
C GLU A 33 -14.02 9.47 -3.44
N GLU A 34 -13.02 10.29 -3.12
CA GLU A 34 -11.72 10.35 -3.79
C GLU A 34 -10.59 9.78 -2.92
N PHE A 35 -10.67 9.97 -1.60
CA PHE A 35 -9.60 9.66 -0.65
C PHE A 35 -10.03 8.71 0.48
N ILE A 36 -9.08 7.88 0.91
CA ILE A 36 -9.13 7.13 2.16
C ILE A 36 -7.88 7.47 2.96
N TYR A 37 -8.07 7.82 4.24
CA TYR A 37 -7.00 8.16 5.15
C TYR A 37 -6.89 7.08 6.22
N LEU A 38 -5.72 6.44 6.29
CA LEU A 38 -5.42 5.38 7.24
C LEU A 38 -4.44 5.87 8.31
N LYS A 39 -4.65 5.39 9.54
CA LYS A 39 -3.85 5.70 10.72
C LYS A 39 -3.36 4.43 11.38
N ASP A 40 -2.08 4.43 11.78
CA ASP A 40 -1.55 3.40 12.65
C ASP A 40 -2.11 3.63 14.06
N GLN A 41 -2.95 2.72 14.54
CA GLN A 41 -3.61 2.84 15.85
C GLN A 41 -2.64 2.59 17.02
N VAL A 42 -1.48 1.99 16.77
CA VAL A 42 -0.46 1.68 17.78
C VAL A 42 0.55 2.81 17.89
N VAL A 43 0.95 3.37 16.75
CA VAL A 43 1.93 4.46 16.70
C VAL A 43 1.22 5.80 16.87
N LYS A 44 1.42 6.44 18.02
CA LYS A 44 0.89 7.79 18.31
C LYS A 44 1.72 8.86 17.58
N THR A 45 1.53 9.01 16.28
CA THR A 45 2.07 10.16 15.53
C THR A 45 1.07 11.32 15.57
N GLU A 46 1.58 12.56 15.56
CA GLU A 46 0.75 13.78 15.53
C GLU A 46 0.10 14.04 14.16
N ALA A 47 0.51 13.30 13.13
CA ALA A 47 -0.05 13.42 11.79
C ALA A 47 -1.54 13.02 11.77
N ILE A 48 -2.34 13.68 10.94
CA ILE A 48 -3.77 13.37 10.80
C ILE A 48 -3.97 11.95 10.22
N TYR A 49 -3.06 11.51 9.36
CA TYR A 49 -3.02 10.19 8.75
C TYR A 49 -1.57 9.76 8.51
N ASP A 50 -1.36 8.47 8.33
CA ASP A 50 -0.06 7.85 8.11
C ASP A 50 0.05 7.25 6.70
N VAL A 51 -1.09 6.88 6.11
CA VAL A 51 -1.22 6.45 4.71
C VAL A 51 -2.46 7.10 4.10
N ARG A 52 -2.37 7.54 2.84
CA ARG A 52 -3.51 7.98 2.05
C ARG A 52 -3.64 7.09 0.81
N MET A 53 -4.86 6.68 0.49
CA MET A 53 -5.20 6.11 -0.80
C MET A 53 -6.03 7.12 -1.58
N SER A 54 -5.75 7.30 -2.87
CA SER A 54 -6.63 8.03 -3.78
C SER A 54 -6.89 7.25 -5.05
N HIS A 55 -8.12 7.35 -5.55
CA HIS A 55 -8.51 6.67 -6.77
C HIS A 55 -8.11 7.47 -8.02
N GLU A 56 -7.53 6.80 -9.02
CA GLU A 56 -7.25 7.40 -10.32
C GLU A 56 -7.74 6.47 -11.45
N GLY A 57 -8.55 7.03 -12.36
CA GLY A 57 -9.05 6.29 -13.50
C GLY A 57 -10.05 5.20 -13.10
N GLN A 58 -9.87 3.98 -13.59
CA GLN A 58 -10.75 2.84 -13.27
C GLN A 58 -10.03 1.73 -12.50
N ARG A 59 -8.71 1.61 -12.69
CA ARG A 59 -7.92 0.45 -12.26
C ARG A 59 -6.75 0.80 -11.37
N SER A 60 -6.67 2.06 -10.91
CA SER A 60 -5.48 2.53 -10.22
C SER A 60 -5.82 3.21 -8.90
N LEU A 61 -5.03 2.89 -7.89
CA LEU A 61 -5.00 3.58 -6.61
C LEU A 61 -3.60 4.16 -6.41
N TRP A 62 -3.53 5.44 -6.08
CA TRP A 62 -2.33 6.05 -5.56
C TRP A 62 -2.26 5.80 -4.06
N LEU A 63 -1.12 5.30 -3.61
CA LEU A 63 -0.76 5.03 -2.23
C LEU A 63 0.32 6.03 -1.82
N GLU A 64 -0.01 6.95 -0.93
CA GLU A 64 0.95 7.85 -0.28
C GLU A 64 1.28 7.29 1.11
N VAL A 65 2.57 6.98 1.36
CA VAL A 65 3.08 6.46 2.63
C VAL A 65 3.87 7.55 3.34
N ASN A 66 3.35 8.04 4.47
CA ASN A 66 4.01 9.03 5.33
C ASN A 66 4.71 8.40 6.54
N LEU A 67 4.35 7.17 6.89
CA LEU A 67 4.94 6.44 8.02
C LEU A 67 5.25 5.00 7.62
N LYS A 68 6.46 4.56 7.97
CA LYS A 68 6.78 3.13 7.98
C LYS A 68 5.95 2.41 9.04
N SER A 69 4.99 1.60 8.61
CA SER A 69 4.13 0.82 9.50
C SER A 69 3.88 -0.57 8.95
N LEU A 70 4.29 -1.60 9.72
CA LEU A 70 3.96 -2.98 9.41
C LEU A 70 2.46 -3.23 9.56
N ALA A 71 1.82 -2.62 10.56
CA ALA A 71 0.38 -2.76 10.80
C ALA A 71 -0.44 -2.25 9.62
N LEU A 72 -0.11 -1.07 9.08
CA LEU A 72 -0.80 -0.53 7.92
C LEU A 72 -0.47 -1.31 6.64
N CYS A 73 0.76 -1.80 6.49
CA CYS A 73 1.11 -2.68 5.38
C CYS A 73 0.25 -3.96 5.41
N ASP A 74 0.04 -4.54 6.59
CA ASP A 74 -0.80 -5.73 6.77
C ASP A 74 -2.28 -5.43 6.50
N VAL A 75 -2.80 -4.26 6.92
CA VAL A 75 -4.16 -3.81 6.60
C VAL A 75 -4.35 -3.68 5.08
N VAL A 76 -3.42 -3.02 4.38
CA VAL A 76 -3.50 -2.87 2.92
C VAL A 76 -3.35 -4.22 2.22
N ARG A 77 -2.42 -5.07 2.67
CA ARG A 77 -2.24 -6.42 2.12
C ARG A 77 -3.49 -7.28 2.31
N ALA A 78 -4.12 -7.22 3.48
CA ALA A 78 -5.35 -7.95 3.76
C ALA A 78 -6.52 -7.44 2.91
N ALA A 79 -6.60 -6.13 2.66
CA ALA A 79 -7.62 -5.56 1.78
C ALA A 79 -7.43 -5.95 0.31
N ILE A 80 -6.18 -6.02 -0.16
CA ILE A 80 -5.82 -6.52 -1.49
C ILE A 80 -6.15 -8.02 -1.61
N GLY A 81 -5.87 -8.81 -0.57
CA GLY A 81 -6.15 -10.24 -0.57
C GLY A 81 -5.46 -10.96 -1.74
N GLU A 82 -6.25 -11.64 -2.57
CA GLU A 82 -5.78 -12.35 -3.76
C GLU A 82 -5.91 -11.54 -5.06
N CYS A 83 -6.25 -10.24 -4.98
CA CYS A 83 -6.34 -9.39 -6.16
C CYS A 83 -4.98 -9.31 -6.86
N GLN A 84 -4.99 -9.45 -8.19
CA GLN A 84 -3.79 -9.25 -9.00
C GLN A 84 -3.56 -7.76 -9.19
N PHE A 85 -2.34 -7.31 -8.86
CA PHE A 85 -1.93 -5.92 -8.96
C PHE A 85 -0.41 -5.81 -9.20
N SER A 86 0.00 -4.66 -9.71
CA SER A 86 1.38 -4.19 -9.70
C SER A 86 1.50 -2.95 -8.81
N CYS A 87 2.65 -2.75 -8.17
CA CYS A 87 2.92 -1.58 -7.33
C CYS A 87 4.13 -0.84 -7.90
N LEU A 88 3.89 0.37 -8.41
CA LEU A 88 4.87 1.15 -9.18
C LEU A 88 5.30 2.37 -8.37
N GLU A 89 6.60 2.52 -8.09
CA GLU A 89 7.12 3.70 -7.41
C GLU A 89 6.97 4.95 -8.32
N ASP A 90 6.37 6.01 -7.78
CA ASP A 90 6.01 7.24 -8.52
C ASP A 90 5.18 7.00 -9.80
N GLY A 91 4.55 5.82 -9.93
CA GLY A 91 3.82 5.41 -11.13
C GLY A 91 4.70 5.00 -12.32
N ASP A 92 6.01 4.81 -12.12
CA ASP A 92 6.95 4.37 -13.15
C ASP A 92 6.85 2.87 -13.40
N VAL A 93 6.50 2.50 -14.64
CA VAL A 93 6.36 1.10 -15.07
C VAL A 93 7.68 0.33 -15.06
N ASP A 94 8.82 1.04 -15.14
CA ASP A 94 10.15 0.42 -15.06
C ASP A 94 10.60 0.21 -13.59
N ASN A 95 9.84 0.72 -12.61
CA ASN A 95 10.17 0.66 -11.18
C ASN A 95 9.05 0.00 -10.35
N GLU A 96 8.78 -1.27 -10.66
CA GLU A 96 7.86 -2.11 -9.88
C GLU A 96 8.53 -2.58 -8.57
N VAL A 97 7.83 -2.36 -7.46
CA VAL A 97 8.26 -2.71 -6.10
C VAL A 97 7.24 -3.61 -5.41
N THR A 98 7.65 -4.29 -4.34
CA THR A 98 6.70 -5.00 -3.48
C THR A 98 5.94 -4.03 -2.59
N LEU A 99 4.73 -4.41 -2.17
CA LEU A 99 3.96 -3.62 -1.18
C LEU A 99 4.74 -3.40 0.13
N SER A 100 5.57 -4.37 0.55
CA SER A 100 6.41 -4.21 1.74
C SER A 100 7.49 -3.14 1.55
N GLU A 101 8.08 -3.06 0.36
CA GLU A 101 9.04 -2.00 0.01
C GLU A 101 8.38 -0.63 -0.04
N ALA A 102 7.15 -0.53 -0.58
CA ALA A 102 6.37 0.70 -0.56
C ALA A 102 6.11 1.23 0.86
N PHE A 103 5.96 0.32 1.83
CA PHE A 103 5.85 0.67 3.25
C PHE A 103 7.20 0.87 3.96
N LEU A 104 8.31 0.92 3.22
CA LEU A 104 9.68 1.05 3.71
C LEU A 104 10.08 -0.07 4.71
N ILE A 105 9.40 -1.21 4.62
CA ILE A 105 9.70 -2.40 5.42
C ILE A 105 10.81 -3.14 4.69
N ARG A 106 12.05 -2.89 5.10
CA ARG A 106 13.18 -3.69 4.65
C ARG A 106 12.90 -5.15 4.95
N ASN A 107 12.90 -5.96 3.90
CA ASN A 107 12.82 -7.40 4.00
C ASN A 107 14.03 -7.89 4.82
N ILE A 108 13.86 -8.25 6.09
CA ILE A 108 14.93 -8.90 6.90
C ILE A 108 15.05 -10.39 6.50
N ALA A 109 14.89 -10.69 5.21
CA ALA A 109 15.05 -12.01 4.64
C ALA A 109 15.29 -11.92 3.13
N GLN A 110 16.48 -11.47 2.74
CA GLN A 110 17.15 -12.23 1.69
C GLN A 110 18.09 -13.20 2.42
N PRO A 111 17.82 -14.51 2.46
CA PRO A 111 18.92 -15.43 2.69
C PRO A 111 19.89 -15.18 1.54
N GLU A 112 21.11 -14.80 1.89
CA GLU A 112 22.22 -14.76 0.97
C GLU A 112 22.15 -16.04 0.13
N ARG A 113 21.97 -15.89 -1.18
CA ARG A 113 22.34 -16.92 -2.15
C ARG A 113 23.86 -17.09 -2.00
N ASN A 114 24.27 -17.83 -0.97
CA ASN A 114 25.57 -18.44 -0.88
C ASN A 114 25.68 -19.28 -2.16
N ARG A 115 26.50 -18.83 -3.12
CA ARG A 115 27.87 -19.33 -3.29
C ARG A 115 27.95 -20.73 -2.71
N TRP A 116 27.89 -21.75 -3.55
CA TRP A 116 29.00 -22.66 -3.82
C TRP A 116 28.60 -23.47 -5.04
N SER A 117 29.35 -23.25 -6.13
CA SER A 117 29.51 -24.25 -7.17
C SER A 117 30.11 -25.52 -6.55
N GLN A 118 29.53 -26.67 -6.85
CA GLN A 118 30.25 -27.94 -7.00
C GLN A 118 29.68 -28.68 -8.19
#